data_AF-A0A0L0FPY2-F1
#
_entry.id   AF-A0A0L0FPY2-F1
#
_cell.length_a   1.000
_cell.length_b   1.000
_cell.length_c   1.000
_cell.angle_alpha   90.00
_cell.angle_beta   90.00
_cell.angle_gamma   90.00
#
_symmetry.space_group_name_H-M   'P 1'
#
loop_
_entity.id
_entity.type
_entity.pdbx_description
1 polymer ?
#
loop_
_entity_poly.entity_id
_entity_poly.type
_entity_poly.pdbx_seq_one_letter_code
_entity_poly.pdbx_strand_id
1 'polypeptide(L)'
;MKTFKKGGYYVREVPHQVTGSRLHLVVLNTVMYSTKLRPAVQSVKDPYGQLEWMDSVLQGIRESGGTAWIIGHIPPGKDTFARKPQWVDRYVHKYLHIVSEYRYGGFCYVHKFMRIVSEYKDLITAQLFGHTHSDEFRAFPERDYNTHESASGPHNRHHMPKGPPKVPILIGGAVSPLFGNNPSYRVVEYHRKTSELKYREICIAGVSTMPFELMH
;
A
#
# COMPACT_ATOMS: atom_id res chain seq x y z
N MET A 1 3.42 -16.50 15.27
CA MET A 1 3.36 -15.30 16.16
C MET A 1 4.70 -14.61 16.46
N LYS A 2 5.87 -15.11 16.05
CA LYS A 2 7.17 -14.48 16.37
C LYS A 2 7.30 -13.04 15.84
N THR A 3 6.84 -12.77 14.62
CA THR A 3 6.91 -11.44 13.98
C THR A 3 5.98 -10.41 14.64
N PHE A 4 4.79 -10.84 15.08
CA PHE A 4 3.85 -9.96 15.78
C PHE A 4 4.45 -9.45 17.09
N LYS A 5 5.09 -10.34 17.87
CA LYS A 5 5.81 -9.94 19.09
C LYS A 5 7.03 -9.04 18.80
N LYS A 6 7.70 -9.25 17.65
CA LYS A 6 8.88 -8.48 17.26
C LYS A 6 8.55 -7.04 16.86
N GLY A 7 7.50 -6.83 16.06
CA GLY A 7 7.21 -5.50 15.50
C GLY A 7 5.77 -5.28 15.08
N GLY A 8 4.82 -6.14 15.48
CA GLY A 8 3.39 -5.97 15.21
C GLY A 8 2.94 -6.37 13.80
N TYR A 9 3.80 -7.02 13.00
CA TYR A 9 3.48 -7.48 11.64
C TYR A 9 3.45 -9.00 11.54
N TYR A 10 2.69 -9.52 10.58
CA TYR A 10 2.53 -10.96 10.38
C TYR A 10 1.92 -11.28 9.02
N VAL A 11 2.02 -12.55 8.63
CA VAL A 11 1.31 -13.10 7.48
C VAL A 11 0.35 -14.19 7.95
N ARG A 12 -0.84 -14.26 7.34
CA ARG A 12 -1.82 -15.31 7.58
C ARG A 12 -2.36 -15.85 6.26
N GLU A 13 -2.27 -17.16 6.07
CA GLU A 13 -2.92 -17.83 4.95
C GLU A 13 -4.42 -18.02 5.21
N VAL A 14 -5.21 -17.80 4.16
CA VAL A 14 -6.65 -18.01 4.05
C VAL A 14 -6.87 -18.97 2.89
N PRO A 15 -6.84 -20.29 3.14
CA PRO A 15 -7.06 -21.28 2.09
C PRO A 15 -8.53 -21.33 1.71
N HIS A 16 -8.82 -21.41 0.42
CA HIS A 16 -10.18 -21.64 -0.07
C HIS A 16 -10.35 -23.10 -0.47
N GLN A 17 -11.01 -23.88 0.37
CA GLN A 17 -11.08 -25.35 0.28
C GLN A 17 -11.65 -25.86 -1.06
N VAL A 18 -12.58 -25.12 -1.68
CA VAL A 18 -13.23 -25.55 -2.93
C VAL A 18 -12.37 -25.28 -4.16
N THR A 19 -11.62 -24.17 -4.19
CA THR A 19 -10.83 -23.76 -5.36
C THR A 19 -9.36 -24.13 -5.26
N GLY A 20 -8.90 -24.55 -4.07
CA GLY A 20 -7.50 -24.81 -3.77
C GLY A 20 -6.62 -23.55 -3.76
N SER A 21 -7.20 -22.36 -3.94
CA SER A 21 -6.46 -21.11 -3.94
C SER A 21 -6.03 -20.73 -2.53
N ARG A 22 -4.87 -20.07 -2.44
CA ARG A 22 -4.21 -19.73 -1.18
C ARG A 22 -3.95 -18.23 -1.13
N LEU A 23 -4.89 -17.51 -0.53
CA LEU A 23 -4.75 -16.08 -0.28
C LEU A 23 -3.92 -15.86 0.99
N HIS A 24 -2.95 -14.96 0.94
CA HIS A 24 -2.14 -14.58 2.09
C HIS A 24 -2.39 -13.12 2.47
N LEU A 25 -2.81 -12.90 3.71
CA LEU A 25 -2.95 -11.57 4.29
C LEU A 25 -1.59 -11.16 4.88
N VAL A 26 -0.89 -10.25 4.22
CA VAL A 26 0.38 -9.68 4.67
C VAL A 26 0.09 -8.38 5.42
N VAL A 27 0.11 -8.44 6.75
CA VAL A 27 -0.29 -7.36 7.64
C VAL A 27 0.96 -6.63 8.15
N LEU A 28 1.06 -5.34 7.84
CA LEU A 28 2.20 -4.48 8.14
C LEU A 28 1.90 -3.55 9.33
N ASN A 29 2.89 -3.33 10.18
CA ASN A 29 2.86 -2.23 11.14
C ASN A 29 3.43 -0.95 10.50
N THR A 30 2.57 -0.17 9.86
CA THR A 30 3.00 1.03 9.12
C THR A 30 3.13 2.29 9.97
N VAL A 31 2.80 2.22 11.26
CA VAL A 31 3.08 3.28 12.24
C VAL A 31 4.58 3.56 12.29
N MET A 32 5.39 2.50 12.16
CA MET A 32 6.86 2.57 12.15
C MET A 32 7.43 3.44 11.03
N TYR A 33 6.65 3.69 9.97
CA TYR A 33 7.08 4.50 8.83
C TYR A 33 6.62 5.94 8.92
N SER A 34 5.79 6.29 9.92
CA SER A 34 5.19 7.61 10.03
C SER A 34 6.23 8.73 10.18
N THR A 35 6.05 9.83 9.45
CA THR A 35 6.81 11.08 9.67
C THR A 35 6.54 11.68 11.06
N LYS A 36 5.42 11.30 11.69
CA LYS A 36 4.97 11.80 12.99
C LYS A 36 5.35 10.88 14.17
N LEU A 37 6.01 9.74 13.95
CA LEU A 37 6.38 8.82 15.02
C LEU A 37 7.32 9.49 16.04
N ARG A 38 7.07 9.25 17.34
CA ARG A 38 7.84 9.77 18.49
C ARG A 38 8.09 8.65 19.53
N PRO A 39 9.34 8.46 20.01
CA PRO A 39 10.58 9.07 19.51
C PRO A 39 10.82 8.68 18.05
N ALA A 40 11.49 9.55 17.30
CA ALA A 40 11.70 9.33 15.88
C ALA A 40 12.67 8.14 15.67
N VAL A 41 12.22 7.08 15.01
CA VAL A 41 13.07 5.97 14.54
C VAL A 41 13.49 6.13 13.08
N GLN A 42 13.41 7.35 12.54
CA GLN A 42 13.66 7.66 11.12
C GLN A 42 15.10 7.37 10.68
N SER A 43 16.04 7.32 11.63
CA SER A 43 17.43 6.90 11.40
C SER A 43 17.58 5.40 11.16
N VAL A 44 16.61 4.58 11.56
CA VAL A 44 16.64 3.14 11.37
C VAL A 44 16.34 2.79 9.91
N LYS A 45 17.24 2.06 9.26
CA LYS A 45 17.12 1.73 7.82
C LYS A 45 15.87 0.92 7.49
N ASP A 46 15.52 -0.05 8.33
CA ASP A 46 14.32 -0.88 8.22
C ASP A 46 13.84 -1.26 9.63
N PRO A 47 12.92 -0.49 10.23
CA PRO A 47 12.41 -0.77 11.57
C PRO A 47 11.93 -2.22 11.70
N TYR A 48 12.56 -2.96 12.63
CA TYR A 48 12.33 -4.38 12.89
C TYR A 48 12.61 -5.33 11.70
N GLY A 49 13.19 -4.84 10.59
CA GLY A 49 13.39 -5.62 9.36
C GLY A 49 12.08 -5.96 8.66
N GLN A 50 11.05 -5.13 8.79
CA GLN A 50 9.71 -5.41 8.31
C GLN A 50 9.63 -5.43 6.76
N LEU A 51 10.29 -4.51 6.06
CA LEU A 51 10.23 -4.49 4.59
C LEU A 51 11.09 -5.60 3.96
N GLU A 52 12.22 -5.94 4.56
CA GLU A 52 12.99 -7.12 4.18
C GLU A 52 12.19 -8.42 4.41
N TRP A 53 11.56 -8.55 5.57
CA TRP A 53 10.67 -9.68 5.86
C TRP A 53 9.51 -9.78 4.86
N MET A 54 8.88 -8.65 4.52
CA MET A 54 7.77 -8.62 3.55
C MET A 54 8.22 -9.14 2.19
N ASP A 55 9.39 -8.73 1.71
CA ASP A 55 9.95 -9.21 0.44
C ASP A 55 10.16 -10.73 0.46
N SER A 56 10.80 -11.27 1.50
CA SER A 56 10.99 -12.72 1.63
C SER A 56 9.66 -13.50 1.74
N VAL A 57 8.65 -12.94 2.41
CA VAL A 57 7.31 -13.55 2.49
C VAL A 57 6.64 -13.58 1.13
N LEU A 58 6.66 -12.48 0.39
CA LEU A 58 6.06 -12.43 -0.94
C LEU A 58 6.77 -13.38 -1.90
N GLN A 59 8.10 -13.52 -1.80
CA GLN A 59 8.86 -14.49 -2.56
C GLN A 59 8.35 -15.92 -2.29
N GLY A 60 8.27 -16.31 -1.02
CA GLY A 60 7.77 -17.64 -0.65
C GLY A 60 6.32 -17.89 -1.07
N ILE A 61 5.47 -16.86 -1.03
CA ILE A 61 4.09 -16.98 -1.53
C ILE A 61 4.08 -17.25 -3.03
N ARG A 62 4.88 -16.52 -3.83
CA ARG A 62 5.01 -16.79 -5.28
C ARG A 62 5.45 -18.21 -5.53
N GLU A 63 6.54 -18.64 -4.88
CA GLU A 63 7.11 -19.98 -5.07
C GLU A 63 6.08 -21.08 -4.76
N SER A 64 5.16 -20.81 -3.83
CA SER A 64 4.06 -21.71 -3.48
C SER A 64 2.79 -21.57 -4.34
N GLY A 65 2.78 -20.69 -5.34
CA GLY A 65 1.63 -20.42 -6.22
C GLY A 65 0.45 -19.71 -5.53
N GLY A 66 0.69 -19.03 -4.41
CA GLY A 66 -0.34 -18.28 -3.69
C GLY A 66 -0.56 -16.87 -4.23
N THR A 67 -1.47 -16.12 -3.60
CA THR A 67 -1.72 -14.69 -3.85
C THR A 67 -1.60 -13.90 -2.55
N ALA A 68 -1.45 -12.58 -2.62
CA ALA A 68 -1.25 -11.73 -1.46
C ALA A 68 -2.16 -10.50 -1.45
N TRP A 69 -2.69 -10.19 -0.27
CA TRP A 69 -3.28 -8.89 0.07
C TRP A 69 -2.35 -8.17 1.04
N ILE A 70 -2.02 -6.91 0.74
CA ILE A 70 -1.23 -6.08 1.63
C ILE A 70 -2.17 -5.23 2.48
N ILE A 71 -2.00 -5.27 3.80
CA ILE A 71 -2.84 -4.55 4.74
C ILE A 71 -1.95 -3.71 5.66
N GLY A 72 -2.29 -2.43 5.83
CA GLY A 72 -1.61 -1.52 6.75
C GLY A 72 -2.54 -0.46 7.31
N HIS A 73 -2.09 0.31 8.30
CA HIS A 73 -2.90 1.40 8.86
C HIS A 73 -2.69 2.70 8.07
N ILE A 74 -1.50 3.29 8.17
CA ILE A 74 -1.10 4.53 7.48
C ILE A 74 -0.73 4.20 6.03
N PRO A 75 -1.35 4.78 5.00
CA PRO A 75 -0.99 4.55 3.60
C PRO A 75 0.29 5.29 3.17
N PRO A 76 1.11 4.72 2.25
CA PRO A 76 2.29 5.38 1.71
C PRO A 76 1.90 6.56 0.82
N GLY A 77 2.70 7.64 0.86
CA GLY A 77 2.49 8.84 0.05
C GLY A 77 2.05 10.04 0.89
N LYS A 78 1.37 10.99 0.23
CA LYS A 78 0.91 12.24 0.86
C LYS A 78 -0.51 12.12 1.35
N ASP A 79 -0.78 12.80 2.45
CA ASP A 79 -2.14 13.04 2.93
C ASP A 79 -2.91 13.93 1.95
N THR A 80 -4.13 13.54 1.59
CA THR A 80 -4.92 14.22 0.56
C THR A 80 -5.38 15.61 1.04
N PHE A 81 -5.66 15.77 2.33
CA PHE A 81 -6.09 17.04 2.92
C PHE A 81 -4.89 17.93 3.28
N ALA A 82 -3.99 17.43 4.12
CA ALA A 82 -2.85 18.20 4.62
C ALA A 82 -1.73 18.39 3.58
N ARG A 83 -1.75 17.62 2.48
CA ARG A 83 -0.72 17.60 1.42
C ARG A 83 0.70 17.30 1.93
N LYS A 84 0.81 16.71 3.11
CA LYS A 84 2.08 16.37 3.79
C LYS A 84 2.40 14.88 3.64
N PRO A 85 3.69 14.49 3.58
CA PRO A 85 4.09 13.08 3.57
C PRO A 85 3.63 12.37 4.85
N GLN A 86 2.94 11.23 4.70
CA GLN A 86 2.54 10.40 5.83
C GLN A 86 3.67 9.47 6.28
N TRP A 87 4.48 8.98 5.33
CA TRP A 87 5.63 8.12 5.57
C TRP A 87 6.95 8.85 5.30
N VAL A 88 8.02 8.42 5.98
CA VAL A 88 9.38 8.82 5.61
C VAL A 88 9.68 8.29 4.21
N ASP A 89 10.23 9.16 3.37
CA ASP A 89 10.44 8.96 1.94
C ASP A 89 11.13 7.62 1.59
N ARG A 90 12.20 7.27 2.30
CA ARG A 90 12.92 5.99 2.10
C ARG A 90 12.03 4.75 2.22
N TYR A 91 11.04 4.76 3.12
CA TYR A 91 10.14 3.61 3.31
C TYR A 91 9.08 3.57 2.22
N VAL A 92 8.63 4.74 1.72
CA VAL A 92 7.78 4.82 0.53
C VAL A 92 8.50 4.20 -0.65
N HIS A 93 9.75 4.59 -0.90
CA HIS A 93 10.54 4.05 -2.00
C HIS A 93 10.76 2.54 -1.89
N LYS A 94 11.18 2.05 -0.72
CA LYS A 94 11.38 0.60 -0.52
C LYS A 94 10.07 -0.18 -0.67
N TYR A 95 8.96 0.33 -0.15
CA TYR A 95 7.65 -0.29 -0.32
C TYR A 95 7.22 -0.34 -1.79
N LEU A 96 7.29 0.79 -2.50
CA LEU A 96 6.93 0.85 -3.92
C LEU A 96 7.83 -0.07 -4.76
N HIS A 97 9.11 -0.17 -4.45
CA HIS A 97 10.00 -1.12 -5.11
C HIS A 97 9.57 -2.60 -4.91
N ILE A 98 9.02 -2.93 -3.74
CA ILE A 98 8.51 -4.28 -3.46
C ILE A 98 7.19 -4.51 -4.19
N VAL A 99 6.24 -3.58 -4.11
CA VAL A 99 4.88 -3.80 -4.61
C VAL A 99 4.66 -3.43 -6.08
N SER A 100 5.65 -2.82 -6.74
CA SER A 100 5.54 -2.39 -8.13
C SER A 100 6.88 -2.41 -8.85
N GLU A 101 6.85 -2.40 -10.19
CA GLU A 101 8.04 -2.22 -11.05
C GLU A 101 8.64 -0.81 -10.98
N TYR A 102 8.35 -0.05 -9.92
CA TYR A 102 8.73 1.35 -9.79
C TYR A 102 10.24 1.49 -9.53
N ARG A 103 10.99 1.60 -10.63
CA ARG A 103 12.40 2.02 -10.64
C ARG A 103 12.45 3.54 -10.51
N TYR A 104 12.84 4.05 -9.34
CA TYR A 104 13.06 5.48 -9.17
C TYR A 104 14.42 5.88 -9.77
N GLY A 105 14.43 6.31 -11.04
CA GLY A 105 15.64 6.78 -11.74
C GLY A 105 16.05 8.20 -11.36
N GLY A 106 16.23 8.52 -10.07
CA GLY A 106 16.43 9.91 -9.64
C GLY A 106 17.25 10.18 -8.38
N PHE A 107 17.84 9.19 -7.70
CA PHE A 107 18.70 9.47 -6.53
C PHE A 107 19.92 8.55 -6.49
N CYS A 108 21.11 9.16 -6.57
CA CYS A 108 22.44 8.51 -6.68
C CYS A 108 22.92 7.73 -5.44
N TYR A 109 22.05 7.34 -4.51
CA TYR A 109 22.42 6.56 -3.31
C TYR A 109 21.84 5.15 -3.27
N VAL A 110 21.02 4.76 -4.25
CA VAL A 110 20.29 3.47 -4.25
C VAL A 110 20.97 2.40 -5.11
N HIS A 111 22.08 2.73 -5.79
CA HIS A 111 22.71 1.85 -6.78
C HIS A 111 23.33 0.54 -6.25
N LYS A 112 23.47 0.36 -4.92
CA LYS A 112 24.02 -0.89 -4.35
C LYS A 112 22.97 -1.90 -3.88
N PHE A 113 21.67 -1.59 -4.01
CA PHE A 113 20.58 -2.47 -3.59
C PHE A 113 19.66 -2.90 -4.75
N MET A 114 20.11 -2.75 -6.00
CA MET A 114 19.39 -3.23 -7.18
C MET A 114 19.73 -4.70 -7.50
N ARG A 115 19.39 -5.61 -6.59
CA ARG A 115 19.26 -7.02 -6.96
C ARG A 115 17.90 -7.52 -6.52
N ILE A 116 17.15 -7.99 -7.52
CA ILE A 116 15.74 -8.42 -7.51
C ILE A 116 14.78 -7.25 -7.78
N VAL A 117 14.66 -6.89 -9.06
CA VAL A 117 13.56 -6.04 -9.54
C VAL A 117 12.32 -6.91 -9.69
N SER A 118 11.31 -6.59 -8.87
CA SER A 118 9.86 -6.69 -9.09
C SER A 118 9.31 -7.82 -9.96
N GLU A 119 8.69 -8.82 -9.33
CA GLU A 119 7.85 -9.82 -10.00
C GLU A 119 6.42 -9.91 -9.40
N TYR A 120 6.07 -9.15 -8.33
CA TYR A 120 4.85 -9.41 -7.52
C TYR A 120 3.56 -8.86 -8.10
N LYS A 121 3.59 -8.36 -9.34
CA LYS A 121 2.45 -7.72 -9.99
C LYS A 121 1.24 -8.64 -10.19
N ASP A 122 1.51 -9.93 -10.42
CA ASP A 122 0.48 -10.97 -10.56
C ASP A 122 0.22 -11.69 -9.22
N LEU A 123 1.03 -11.38 -8.18
CA LEU A 123 0.88 -11.95 -6.84
C LEU A 123 -0.02 -11.09 -5.94
N ILE A 124 0.26 -9.79 -5.90
CA ILE A 124 -0.46 -8.86 -5.03
C ILE A 124 -1.75 -8.49 -5.75
N THR A 125 -2.90 -8.83 -5.16
CA THR A 125 -4.22 -8.62 -5.77
C THR A 125 -5.08 -7.60 -5.03
N ALA A 126 -4.60 -7.11 -3.88
CA ALA A 126 -5.22 -6.01 -3.14
C ALA A 126 -4.21 -5.29 -2.24
N GLN A 127 -4.45 -3.99 -2.01
CA GLN A 127 -3.75 -3.19 -1.02
C GLN A 127 -4.79 -2.37 -0.23
N LEU A 128 -4.89 -2.60 1.08
CA LEU A 128 -5.94 -2.04 1.94
C LEU A 128 -5.35 -1.24 3.11
N PHE A 129 -5.75 0.01 3.24
CA PHE A 129 -5.25 0.96 4.24
C PHE A 129 -6.38 1.78 4.88
N GLY A 130 -6.05 2.60 5.88
CA GLY A 130 -6.98 3.53 6.54
C GLY A 130 -6.30 4.85 6.89
N HIS A 131 -6.40 5.27 8.15
CA HIS A 131 -5.74 6.44 8.74
C HIS A 131 -6.26 7.82 8.31
N THR A 132 -6.67 8.02 7.05
CA THR A 132 -7.17 9.33 6.59
C THR A 132 -8.63 9.61 6.99
N HIS A 133 -9.34 8.58 7.49
CA HIS A 133 -10.75 8.64 7.86
C HIS A 133 -11.66 9.06 6.68
N SER A 134 -11.16 8.92 5.45
CA SER A 134 -11.83 9.26 4.21
C SER A 134 -11.79 8.07 3.24
N ASP A 135 -12.80 7.97 2.39
CA ASP A 135 -12.82 6.99 1.30
C ASP A 135 -11.93 7.49 0.15
N GLU A 136 -10.77 6.86 -0.03
CA GLU A 136 -9.78 7.25 -1.05
C GLU A 136 -9.23 6.03 -1.78
N PHE A 137 -8.68 6.25 -2.98
CA PHE A 137 -7.81 5.28 -3.64
C PHE A 137 -6.55 5.96 -4.17
N ARG A 138 -5.43 5.23 -4.21
CA ARG A 138 -4.17 5.71 -4.79
C ARG A 138 -3.73 4.77 -5.90
N ALA A 139 -3.48 5.36 -7.07
CA ALA A 139 -2.99 4.70 -8.27
C ALA A 139 -1.56 5.18 -8.53
N PHE A 140 -0.62 4.25 -8.69
CA PHE A 140 0.76 4.57 -9.05
C PHE A 140 1.00 4.35 -10.56
N PRO A 141 1.50 5.34 -11.31
CA PRO A 141 1.83 5.14 -12.71
C PRO A 141 2.94 4.08 -12.88
N GLU A 142 2.74 3.15 -13.79
CA GLU A 142 3.73 2.13 -14.16
C GLU A 142 4.70 2.68 -15.22
N ARG A 143 5.94 3.03 -14.86
CA ARG A 143 6.90 3.50 -15.86
C ARG A 143 7.57 2.31 -16.55
N ASP A 144 7.25 2.14 -17.84
CA ASP A 144 8.04 1.31 -18.75
C ASP A 144 9.43 1.95 -18.93
N TYR A 145 10.45 1.39 -18.29
CA TYR A 145 11.85 1.84 -18.42
C TYR A 145 12.61 1.15 -19.56
N ASN A 146 11.94 0.28 -20.35
CA ASN A 146 12.59 -0.47 -21.44
C ASN A 146 12.90 0.35 -22.70
N THR A 147 12.60 1.65 -22.74
CA THR A 147 13.13 2.54 -23.78
C THR A 147 14.52 3.01 -23.36
N HIS A 148 15.54 2.25 -23.74
CA HIS A 148 16.90 2.79 -23.91
C HIS A 148 16.87 3.81 -25.05
N GLU A 149 16.40 5.03 -24.80
CA GLU A 149 16.68 6.16 -25.68
C GLU A 149 17.86 6.95 -25.10
N SER A 150 19.00 6.76 -25.75
CA SER A 150 20.13 7.67 -25.76
C SER A 150 19.67 9.13 -25.72
N ALA A 151 19.99 9.80 -24.62
CA ALA A 151 19.73 11.21 -24.42
C ALA A 151 20.60 12.05 -25.37
N SER A 152 20.07 12.38 -26.54
CA SER A 152 20.61 13.43 -27.41
C SER A 152 19.57 13.85 -28.47
N GLY A 153 18.57 14.64 -28.07
CA GLY A 153 17.66 15.29 -29.01
C GLY A 153 16.68 16.23 -28.30
N PRO A 154 16.36 17.44 -28.82
CA PRO A 154 15.56 18.45 -28.11
C PRO A 154 14.04 18.19 -28.10
N HIS A 155 13.58 17.00 -28.49
CA HIS A 155 12.16 16.73 -28.73
C HIS A 155 11.70 15.36 -28.22
N ASN A 156 11.92 15.04 -26.94
CA ASN A 156 11.30 13.86 -26.34
C ASN A 156 10.01 14.24 -25.60
N ARG A 157 8.89 14.07 -26.31
CA ARG A 157 7.55 14.05 -25.70
C ARG A 157 7.55 12.94 -24.65
N HIS A 158 7.20 13.29 -23.42
CA HIS A 158 7.06 12.37 -22.31
C HIS A 158 6.26 11.13 -22.73
N HIS A 159 6.94 9.99 -22.90
CA HIS A 159 6.29 8.69 -23.03
C HIS A 159 5.54 8.43 -21.71
N MET A 160 4.23 8.65 -21.73
CA MET A 160 3.34 8.27 -20.63
C MET A 160 3.35 6.74 -20.51
N PRO A 161 3.44 6.20 -19.28
CA PRO A 161 3.04 4.83 -18.93
C PRO A 161 1.87 4.30 -19.75
N LYS A 162 2.06 3.22 -20.51
CA LYS A 162 0.96 2.55 -21.23
C LYS A 162 0.29 1.52 -20.31
N GLY A 163 -0.41 2.00 -19.29
CA GLY A 163 -1.31 1.14 -18.50
C GLY A 163 -1.71 1.74 -17.15
N PRO A 164 -2.95 1.51 -16.67
CA PRO A 164 -3.29 1.81 -15.29
C PRO A 164 -2.48 0.92 -14.34
N PRO A 165 -2.12 1.40 -13.13
CA PRO A 165 -1.56 0.53 -12.09
C PRO A 165 -2.39 -0.73 -11.92
N LYS A 166 -1.77 -1.90 -11.98
CA LYS A 166 -2.51 -3.18 -11.88
C LYS A 166 -3.30 -3.32 -10.57
N VAL A 167 -2.81 -2.78 -9.44
CA VAL A 167 -3.53 -2.83 -8.15
C VAL A 167 -3.46 -1.49 -7.40
N PRO A 168 -4.57 -0.74 -7.29
CA PRO A 168 -4.61 0.48 -6.50
C PRO A 168 -4.53 0.19 -5.00
N ILE A 169 -4.07 1.18 -4.23
CA ILE A 169 -4.28 1.21 -2.78
C ILE A 169 -5.68 1.72 -2.50
N LEU A 170 -6.47 0.96 -1.76
CA LEU A 170 -7.78 1.38 -1.26
C LEU A 170 -7.65 1.83 0.19
N ILE A 171 -8.15 3.01 0.50
CA ILE A 171 -8.13 3.59 1.85
C ILE A 171 -9.57 3.68 2.34
N GLY A 172 -9.86 3.03 3.46
CA GLY A 172 -11.19 3.01 4.06
C GLY A 172 -11.47 4.24 4.93
N GLY A 173 -12.73 4.69 4.89
CA GLY A 173 -13.26 5.64 5.88
C GLY A 173 -13.24 5.07 7.30
N ALA A 174 -13.50 5.93 8.28
CA ALA A 174 -13.52 5.53 9.68
C ALA A 174 -14.94 5.31 10.21
N VAL A 175 -15.08 4.40 11.17
CA VAL A 175 -16.27 4.28 12.01
C VAL A 175 -16.39 5.49 12.95
N SER A 176 -15.26 6.04 13.40
CA SER A 176 -15.26 7.22 14.27
C SER A 176 -15.64 8.48 13.48
N PRO A 177 -16.62 9.28 13.93
CA PRO A 177 -17.02 10.52 13.28
C PRO A 177 -16.17 11.73 13.71
N LEU A 178 -15.07 11.53 14.46
CA LEU A 178 -14.29 12.59 15.10
C LEU A 178 -13.84 13.73 14.17
N PHE A 179 -13.67 13.46 12.88
CA PHE A 179 -13.22 14.46 11.89
C PHE A 179 -14.34 14.95 10.96
N GLY A 180 -15.59 14.82 11.39
CA GLY A 180 -16.76 15.25 10.60
C GLY A 180 -17.12 14.31 9.44
N ASN A 181 -16.46 13.14 9.36
CA ASN A 181 -16.87 12.08 8.45
C ASN A 181 -18.09 11.35 9.02
N ASN A 182 -18.98 10.88 8.15
CA ASN A 182 -19.96 9.90 8.57
C ASN A 182 -19.23 8.59 8.94
N PRO A 183 -19.65 7.89 10.01
CA PRO A 183 -19.22 6.53 10.29
C PRO A 183 -19.43 5.66 9.06
N SER A 184 -18.36 4.97 8.65
CA SER A 184 -18.41 4.09 7.49
C SER A 184 -17.60 2.82 7.70
N TYR A 185 -18.03 1.77 7.02
CA TYR A 185 -17.26 0.54 6.85
C TYR A 185 -17.35 0.09 5.40
N ARG A 186 -16.38 -0.72 4.97
CA ARG A 186 -16.32 -1.26 3.61
C ARG A 186 -16.42 -2.78 3.63
N VAL A 187 -17.32 -3.32 2.82
CA VAL A 187 -17.36 -4.75 2.48
C VAL A 187 -16.76 -4.90 1.09
N VAL A 188 -15.87 -5.88 0.94
CA VAL A 188 -15.24 -6.19 -0.35
C VAL A 188 -15.57 -7.61 -0.77
N GLU A 189 -15.85 -7.78 -2.05
CA GLU A 189 -15.94 -9.08 -2.68
C GLU A 189 -14.71 -9.35 -3.53
N TYR A 190 -14.31 -10.60 -3.59
CA TYR A 190 -13.17 -11.02 -4.37
C TYR A 190 -13.40 -12.34 -5.09
N HIS A 191 -12.70 -12.52 -6.19
CA HIS A 191 -12.72 -13.77 -6.94
C HIS A 191 -12.05 -14.88 -6.13
N ARG A 192 -12.78 -15.91 -5.71
CA ARG A 192 -12.22 -16.99 -4.86
C ARG A 192 -10.99 -17.68 -5.48
N LYS A 193 -10.99 -17.93 -6.79
CA LYS A 193 -9.83 -18.51 -7.51
C LYS A 193 -8.61 -17.59 -7.62
N THR A 194 -8.77 -16.36 -8.12
CA THR A 194 -7.64 -15.44 -8.39
C THR A 194 -7.32 -14.51 -7.22
N SER A 195 -8.17 -14.45 -6.20
CA SER A 195 -8.10 -13.52 -5.07
C SER A 195 -8.16 -12.03 -5.46
N GLU A 196 -8.60 -11.72 -6.68
CA GLU A 196 -8.76 -10.35 -7.17
C GLU A 196 -9.99 -9.69 -6.58
N LEU A 197 -9.86 -8.45 -6.12
CA LEU A 197 -11.00 -7.62 -5.70
C LEU A 197 -11.93 -7.35 -6.89
N LYS A 198 -13.22 -7.59 -6.72
CA LYS A 198 -14.25 -7.39 -7.75
C LYS A 198 -15.20 -6.24 -7.45
N TYR A 199 -15.69 -6.19 -6.22
CA TYR A 199 -16.78 -5.28 -5.84
C TYR A 199 -16.47 -4.65 -4.48
N ARG A 200 -16.93 -3.41 -4.31
CA ARG A 200 -16.82 -2.64 -3.08
C ARG A 200 -18.19 -2.08 -2.72
N GLU A 201 -18.66 -2.40 -1.53
CA GLU A 201 -19.80 -1.72 -0.91
C GLU A 201 -19.28 -0.85 0.22
N ILE A 202 -19.74 0.39 0.27
CA ILE A 202 -19.41 1.33 1.33
C ILE A 202 -20.70 1.66 2.05
N CYS A 203 -20.81 1.15 3.27
CA CYS A 203 -21.97 1.37 4.10
C CYS A 203 -21.68 2.60 4.96
N ILE A 204 -22.54 3.61 4.85
CA ILE A 204 -22.41 4.90 5.55
C ILE A 204 -23.59 5.03 6.49
N ALA A 205 -23.33 5.23 7.79
CA ALA A 205 -24.37 5.62 8.72
C ALA A 205 -24.52 7.14 8.67
N GLY A 206 -25.71 7.62 8.28
CA GLY A 206 -26.01 9.06 8.30
C GLY A 206 -26.04 9.57 9.73
N VAL A 207 -25.14 10.48 10.09
CA VAL A 207 -25.22 11.22 11.35
C VAL A 207 -25.68 12.62 10.99
N SER A 208 -26.94 12.94 11.30
CA SER A 208 -27.40 14.32 11.23
C SER A 208 -26.61 15.11 12.26
N THR A 209 -25.75 16.03 11.81
CA THR A 209 -25.30 17.12 12.68
C THR A 209 -26.51 18.02 12.88
N MET A 210 -27.15 17.95 14.06
CA MET A 210 -27.98 19.06 14.52
C MET A 210 -27.16 20.35 14.42
N PRO A 211 -27.75 21.47 13.95
CA PRO A 211 -27.02 22.72 13.85
C PRO A 211 -26.50 23.11 15.23
N PHE A 212 -25.24 23.53 15.29
CA PHE A 212 -24.70 24.26 16.43
C PHE A 212 -25.58 25.48 16.65
N GLU A 213 -26.52 25.41 17.61
CA GLU A 213 -27.14 26.61 18.15
C GLU A 213 -26.05 27.43 18.82
N LEU A 214 -25.82 28.62 18.27
CA LEU A 214 -25.12 29.71 18.93
C LEU A 214 -25.80 29.94 20.29
N MET A 215 -25.15 29.55 21.39
CA MET A 215 -25.43 30.16 22.68
C MET A 215 -24.74 31.53 22.70
N HIS A 216 -25.59 32.54 22.91
CA HIS A 216 -25.29 33.97 23.06
C HIS A 216 -24.19 34.28 24.08
#